data_AF-A0A023WFX5-F1
#
_entry.id   AF-A0A023WFX5-F1
#
_cell.length_a   1.000
_cell.length_b   1.000
_cell.length_c   1.000
_cell.angle_alpha   90.00
_cell.angle_beta   90.00
_cell.angle_gamma   90.00
#
_symmetry.space_group_name_H-M   'P 1'
#
loop_
_entity.id
_entity.type
_entity.pdbx_description
1 polymer ?
#
loop_
_entity_poly.entity_id
_entity_poly.type
_entity_poly.pdbx_seq_one_letter_code
_entity_poly.pdbx_strand_id
1 'polypeptide(L)'
;GISITLSRVIAGDIKQGHKTTVSAIRLFYLIVGLVMADEQLARIPKSKEKLLVEHSRISELMIHRGPDWTKSTAEKLSLLLHKVVESSSVHPHWKVRLELVELVHHLLRSCSQSLVGSFSHLLKALVGLVNDENSQVQSRCNKVLQGIAEQRIVAQNRALADVLSENLHSLATALPRLMNSQDDVGKVSTLSLLLGYLKLLGPKVNIVLHSVSHLQRVSKALVQVLELDVTDVRIVEAR
;
A
#
# COMPACT_ATOMS: atom_id res chain seq x y z
N GLY A 1 2.02 2.35 22.41
CA GLY A 1 1.60 1.15 23.17
C GLY A 1 0.71 0.26 22.33
N ILE A 2 -0.57 0.61 22.20
CA ILE A 2 -1.60 -0.24 21.57
C ILE A 2 -1.21 -0.71 20.15
N SER A 3 -0.81 0.20 19.26
CA SER A 3 -0.42 -0.18 17.88
C SER A 3 0.75 -1.17 17.83
N ILE A 4 1.69 -1.10 18.78
CA ILE A 4 2.83 -2.04 18.88
C ILE A 4 2.34 -3.41 19.35
N THR A 5 1.47 -3.45 20.35
CA THR A 5 0.89 -4.70 20.84
C THR A 5 0.08 -5.38 19.75
N LEU A 6 -0.79 -4.62 19.06
CA LEU A 6 -1.59 -5.15 17.98
C LEU A 6 -0.74 -5.63 16.81
N SER A 7 0.32 -4.90 16.41
CA SER A 7 1.20 -5.38 15.34
C SER A 7 1.95 -6.67 15.71
N ARG A 8 2.27 -6.89 16.99
CA ARG A 8 2.84 -8.16 17.48
C ARG A 8 1.83 -9.30 17.44
N VAL A 9 0.57 -9.03 17.79
CA VAL A 9 -0.51 -10.03 17.67
C VAL A 9 -0.72 -10.40 16.21
N ILE A 10 -0.82 -9.40 15.31
CA ILE A 10 -1.01 -9.64 13.87
C ILE A 10 0.12 -10.49 13.29
N ALA A 11 1.36 -10.16 13.63
CA ALA A 11 2.55 -10.88 13.16
C ALA A 11 2.93 -12.09 14.05
N GLY A 12 2.04 -12.52 14.94
CA GLY A 12 2.23 -13.67 15.82
C GLY A 12 2.08 -15.02 15.10
N ASP A 13 2.22 -16.12 15.85
CA ASP A 13 2.09 -17.49 15.32
C ASP A 13 0.67 -17.74 14.78
N ILE A 14 0.57 -18.40 13.62
CA ILE A 14 -0.68 -18.79 12.94
C ILE A 14 -1.60 -19.61 13.88
N LYS A 15 -1.04 -20.32 14.86
CA LYS A 15 -1.78 -21.09 15.88
C LYS A 15 -2.77 -20.26 16.71
N GLN A 16 -2.62 -18.94 16.79
CA GLN A 16 -3.58 -18.06 17.48
C GLN A 16 -4.95 -17.96 16.77
N GLY A 17 -5.03 -18.48 15.55
CA GLY A 17 -6.25 -18.54 14.75
C GLY A 17 -6.55 -17.24 14.01
N HIS A 18 -7.10 -17.39 12.80
CA HIS A 18 -7.37 -16.27 11.88
C HIS A 18 -8.34 -15.22 12.45
N LYS A 19 -9.29 -15.60 13.32
CA LYS A 19 -10.26 -14.67 13.91
C LYS A 19 -9.59 -13.63 14.81
N THR A 20 -8.59 -14.05 15.58
CA THR A 20 -7.79 -13.17 16.44
C THR A 20 -7.00 -12.19 15.58
N THR A 21 -6.33 -12.68 14.55
CA THR A 21 -5.58 -11.86 13.59
C THR A 21 -6.47 -10.84 12.89
N VAL A 22 -7.63 -11.26 12.36
CA VAL A 22 -8.61 -10.36 11.73
C VAL A 22 -9.06 -9.26 12.71
N SER A 23 -9.41 -9.63 13.94
CA SER A 23 -9.85 -8.65 14.95
C SER A 23 -8.74 -7.67 15.32
N ALA A 24 -7.49 -8.15 15.39
CA ALA A 24 -6.33 -7.31 15.67
C ALA A 24 -6.02 -6.35 14.51
N ILE A 25 -6.08 -6.81 13.25
CA ILE A 25 -5.93 -5.95 12.06
C ILE A 25 -7.02 -4.87 12.08
N ARG A 26 -8.27 -5.27 12.33
CA ARG A 26 -9.40 -4.34 12.38
C ARG A 26 -9.21 -3.25 13.42
N LEU A 27 -8.90 -3.64 14.65
CA LEU A 27 -8.67 -2.69 15.73
C LEU A 27 -7.47 -1.80 15.44
N PHE A 28 -6.41 -2.36 14.86
CA PHE A 28 -5.20 -1.62 14.51
C PHE A 28 -5.50 -0.48 13.53
N TYR A 29 -6.16 -0.76 12.41
CA TYR A 29 -6.39 0.27 11.41
C TYR A 29 -7.45 1.28 11.85
N LEU A 30 -8.43 0.88 12.66
CA LEU A 30 -9.43 1.81 13.20
C LEU A 30 -8.80 2.81 14.17
N ILE A 31 -7.89 2.35 15.05
CA ILE A 31 -7.18 3.24 15.97
C ILE A 31 -6.23 4.16 15.20
N VAL A 32 -5.46 3.61 14.26
CA VAL A 32 -4.56 4.42 13.43
C VAL A 32 -5.35 5.44 12.61
N GLY A 33 -6.42 5.02 11.95
CA GLY A 33 -7.29 5.89 11.17
C GLY A 33 -7.95 6.99 12.00
N LEU A 34 -8.40 6.68 13.22
CA LEU A 34 -8.96 7.67 14.14
C LEU A 34 -7.94 8.73 14.56
N VAL A 35 -6.71 8.30 14.89
CA VAL A 35 -5.68 9.18 15.44
C VAL A 35 -4.96 9.99 14.37
N MET A 36 -4.74 9.38 13.20
CA MET A 36 -3.98 9.93 12.08
C MET A 36 -4.88 10.43 10.93
N ALA A 37 -6.20 10.49 11.09
CA ALA A 37 -7.07 11.01 10.04
C ALA A 37 -6.67 12.44 9.64
N ASP A 38 -6.53 12.69 8.34
CA ASP A 38 -6.13 13.98 7.78
C ASP A 38 -7.08 15.09 8.25
N GLU A 39 -8.39 14.82 8.26
CA GLU A 39 -9.43 15.73 8.73
C GLU A 39 -9.29 16.06 10.23
N GLN A 40 -8.91 15.09 11.05
CA GLN A 40 -8.73 15.29 12.49
C GLN A 40 -7.48 16.13 12.76
N LEU A 41 -6.38 15.86 12.06
CA LEU A 41 -5.13 16.59 12.20
C LEU A 41 -5.22 18.02 11.68
N ALA A 42 -6.02 18.27 10.64
CA ALA A 42 -6.26 19.61 10.10
C ALA A 42 -6.98 20.54 11.08
N ARG A 43 -7.75 19.99 12.04
CA ARG A 43 -8.48 20.75 13.06
C ARG A 43 -7.60 21.15 14.26
N ILE A 44 -6.38 20.62 14.35
CA ILE A 44 -5.52 20.83 15.52
C ILE A 44 -4.85 22.21 15.41
N PRO A 45 -4.95 23.07 16.44
CA PRO A 45 -4.28 24.36 16.45
C PRO A 45 -2.77 24.20 16.20
N LYS A 46 -2.16 25.12 15.44
CA LYS A 46 -0.73 25.07 15.13
C LYS A 46 0.16 25.38 16.34
N SER A 47 -0.34 26.19 17.29
CA SER A 47 0.34 26.44 18.55
C SER A 47 -0.24 25.56 19.64
N LYS A 48 0.62 25.11 20.55
CA LYS A 48 0.17 24.56 21.83
C LYS A 48 -0.48 25.71 22.59
N GLU A 49 -1.79 25.63 22.84
CA GLU A 49 -2.43 26.56 23.77
C GLU A 49 -1.65 26.49 25.09
N LYS A 50 -1.14 27.65 25.52
CA LYS A 50 -0.60 27.80 26.88
C LYS A 50 -1.79 27.69 27.82
N LEU A 51 -2.06 26.48 28.29
CA LEU A 51 -3.00 26.28 29.38
C LEU A 51 -2.49 27.10 30.57
N LEU A 52 -3.32 28.00 31.09
CA LEU A 52 -3.07 28.86 32.25
C LEU A 52 -2.73 28.06 33.54
N VAL A 53 -2.83 26.73 33.48
CA VAL A 53 -2.50 25.78 34.55
C VAL A 53 -1.18 25.07 34.17
N GLU A 54 -0.08 25.81 34.16
CA GLU A 54 1.24 25.31 33.73
C GLU A 54 1.83 24.20 34.65
N HIS A 55 1.16 23.84 35.75
CA HIS A 55 1.70 22.91 36.77
C HIS A 55 0.74 21.79 37.24
N SER A 56 -0.03 21.18 36.34
CA SER A 56 -0.76 19.93 36.69
C SER A 56 -0.07 18.71 36.07
N ARG A 57 0.03 17.58 36.78
CA ARG A 57 0.55 16.30 36.21
C ARG A 57 -0.20 15.86 34.95
N ILE A 58 -1.40 16.40 34.73
CA ILE A 58 -2.23 16.17 33.54
C ILE A 58 -1.67 16.91 32.32
N SER A 59 -1.14 18.13 32.48
CA SER A 59 -0.56 18.89 31.35
C SER A 59 0.71 18.23 30.79
N GLU A 60 1.46 17.50 31.62
CA GLU A 60 2.60 16.67 31.21
C GLU A 60 2.17 15.46 30.36
N LEU A 61 0.95 14.95 30.55
CA LEU A 61 0.39 13.82 29.80
C LEU A 61 -0.32 14.26 28.50
N MET A 62 -0.57 15.57 28.33
CA MET A 62 -1.24 16.10 27.15
C MET A 62 -0.30 16.17 25.93
N ILE A 63 -0.60 15.34 24.95
CA ILE A 63 0.13 15.30 23.68
C ILE A 63 -0.46 16.33 22.71
N HIS A 64 0.38 17.29 22.30
CA HIS A 64 0.04 18.18 21.19
C HIS A 64 0.36 17.50 19.87
N ARG A 65 -0.66 17.14 19.10
CA ARG A 65 -0.54 16.43 17.81
C ARG A 65 -0.25 17.40 16.65
N GLY A 66 0.75 18.26 16.83
CA GLY A 66 1.20 19.20 15.80
C GLY A 66 1.95 18.51 14.64
N PRO A 67 2.50 19.28 13.69
CA PRO A 67 3.20 18.74 12.52
C PRO A 67 4.37 17.80 12.86
N ASP A 68 5.21 18.16 13.83
CA ASP A 68 6.37 17.34 14.24
C ASP A 68 5.94 16.01 14.86
N TRP A 69 4.89 16.06 15.70
CA TRP A 69 4.30 14.86 16.29
C TRP A 69 3.73 13.95 15.21
N THR A 70 3.01 14.53 14.25
CA THR A 70 2.41 13.79 13.12
C THR A 70 3.49 13.09 12.31
N LYS A 71 4.56 13.81 11.93
CA LYS A 71 5.68 13.26 11.18
C LYS A 71 6.37 12.11 11.93
N SER A 72 6.78 12.34 13.18
CA SER A 72 7.46 11.31 13.99
C SER A 72 6.57 10.07 14.23
N THR A 73 5.27 10.28 14.43
CA THR A 73 4.32 9.19 14.64
C THR A 73 4.09 8.41 13.34
N ALA A 74 3.96 9.09 12.20
CA ALA A 74 3.82 8.46 10.89
C ALA A 74 5.04 7.59 10.54
N GLU A 75 6.25 8.08 10.78
CA GLU A 75 7.50 7.31 10.56
C GLU A 75 7.53 6.02 11.39
N LYS A 76 7.17 6.10 12.68
CA LYS A 76 7.10 4.93 13.58
C LYS A 76 5.99 3.97 13.17
N LEU A 77 4.82 4.49 12.80
CA LEU A 77 3.70 3.67 12.33
C LEU A 77 4.02 2.98 11.01
N SER A 78 4.82 3.60 10.14
CA SER A 78 5.25 3.01 8.87
C SER A 78 5.96 1.67 9.06
N LEU A 79 6.84 1.57 10.07
CA LEU A 79 7.51 0.31 10.43
C LEU A 79 6.52 -0.78 10.86
N LEU A 80 5.49 -0.40 11.62
CA LEU A 80 4.47 -1.34 12.08
C LEU A 80 3.55 -1.77 10.93
N LEU A 81 3.16 -0.82 10.07
CA LEU A 81 2.36 -1.07 8.88
C LEU A 81 3.08 -2.03 7.94
N HIS A 82 4.39 -1.84 7.74
CA HIS A 82 5.20 -2.75 6.93
C HIS A 82 5.10 -4.19 7.45
N LYS A 83 5.33 -4.39 8.75
CA LYS A 83 5.25 -5.71 9.37
C LYS A 83 3.86 -6.34 9.28
N VAL A 84 2.81 -5.53 9.48
CA VAL A 84 1.41 -5.97 9.35
C VAL A 84 1.10 -6.40 7.92
N VAL A 85 1.53 -5.60 6.94
CA VAL A 85 1.37 -5.91 5.51
C VAL A 85 2.09 -7.19 5.14
N GLU A 86 3.37 -7.33 5.48
CA GLU A 86 4.18 -8.51 5.15
C GLU A 86 3.54 -9.80 5.69
N SER A 87 3.19 -9.82 6.97
CA SER A 87 2.59 -10.99 7.60
C SER A 87 1.18 -11.30 7.09
N SER A 88 0.37 -10.28 6.81
CA SER A 88 -1.03 -10.47 6.40
C SER A 88 -1.17 -10.80 4.91
N SER A 89 -0.26 -10.35 4.05
CA SER A 89 -0.36 -10.55 2.59
C SER A 89 -0.19 -12.02 2.19
N VAL A 90 0.67 -12.75 2.90
CA VAL A 90 0.96 -14.17 2.63
C VAL A 90 0.24 -15.11 3.59
N HIS A 91 -0.69 -14.59 4.39
CA HIS A 91 -1.37 -15.39 5.40
C HIS A 91 -2.22 -16.49 4.73
N PRO A 92 -2.17 -17.75 5.22
CA PRO A 92 -2.84 -18.87 4.56
C PRO A 92 -4.36 -18.74 4.54
N HIS A 93 -4.93 -18.10 5.57
CA HIS A 93 -6.37 -17.91 5.65
C HIS A 93 -6.81 -16.61 4.94
N TRP A 94 -7.63 -16.74 3.89
CA TRP A 94 -8.11 -15.64 3.05
C TRP A 94 -8.80 -14.50 3.80
N LYS A 95 -9.52 -14.76 4.90
CA LYS A 95 -10.14 -13.69 5.72
C LYS A 95 -9.12 -12.69 6.30
N VAL A 96 -7.89 -13.12 6.58
CA VAL A 96 -6.83 -12.22 7.03
C VAL A 96 -6.38 -11.31 5.88
N ARG A 97 -6.20 -11.89 4.69
CA ARG A 97 -5.88 -11.15 3.46
C ARG A 97 -6.99 -10.17 3.08
N LEU A 98 -8.26 -10.56 3.25
CA LEU A 98 -9.41 -9.69 3.08
C LEU A 98 -9.39 -8.51 4.06
N GLU A 99 -9.10 -8.76 5.34
CA GLU A 99 -9.03 -7.69 6.34
C GLU A 99 -7.84 -6.74 6.08
N LEU A 100 -6.75 -7.24 5.50
CA LEU A 100 -5.67 -6.39 5.00
C LEU A 100 -6.16 -5.46 3.88
N VAL A 101 -7.01 -5.92 2.96
CA VAL A 101 -7.63 -5.07 1.94
C VAL A 101 -8.46 -3.95 2.58
N GLU A 102 -9.22 -4.24 3.64
CA GLU A 102 -9.98 -3.22 4.38
C GLU A 102 -9.08 -2.23 5.13
N LEU A 103 -8.01 -2.71 5.76
CA LEU A 103 -6.99 -1.86 6.38
C LEU A 103 -6.45 -0.85 5.38
N VAL A 104 -6.00 -1.34 4.22
CA VAL A 104 -5.43 -0.46 3.21
C VAL A 104 -6.48 0.54 2.73
N HIS A 105 -7.67 0.07 2.38
CA HIS A 105 -8.75 0.95 1.92
C HIS A 105 -9.05 2.07 2.92
N HIS A 106 -9.17 1.73 4.22
CA HIS A 106 -9.48 2.70 5.27
C HIS A 106 -8.38 3.77 5.41
N LEU A 107 -7.12 3.35 5.45
CA LEU A 107 -5.98 4.25 5.64
C LEU A 107 -5.74 5.11 4.41
N LEU A 108 -5.88 4.57 3.19
CA LEU A 108 -5.71 5.36 1.97
C LEU A 108 -6.77 6.45 1.84
N ARG A 109 -7.98 6.20 2.34
CA ARG A 109 -9.07 7.18 2.31
C ARG A 109 -8.95 8.25 3.39
N SER A 110 -8.49 7.87 4.58
CA SER A 110 -8.57 8.75 5.77
C SER A 110 -7.24 9.40 6.14
N CYS A 111 -6.11 8.82 5.71
CA CYS A 111 -4.75 9.18 6.13
C CYS A 111 -3.81 9.39 4.92
N SER A 112 -4.36 9.88 3.81
CA SER A 112 -3.67 10.06 2.54
C SER A 112 -2.51 11.06 2.59
N GLN A 113 -2.56 12.01 3.53
CA GLN A 113 -1.51 13.00 3.76
C GLN A 113 -0.64 12.62 4.96
N SER A 114 -1.26 12.25 6.09
CA SER A 114 -0.56 11.96 7.34
C SER A 114 0.30 10.69 7.28
N LEU A 115 -0.09 9.71 6.47
CA LEU A 115 0.63 8.44 6.28
C LEU A 115 1.14 8.27 4.84
N VAL A 116 1.40 9.38 4.15
CA VAL A 116 1.89 9.40 2.75
C VAL A 116 3.13 8.50 2.54
N GLY A 117 4.04 8.45 3.52
CA GLY A 117 5.25 7.62 3.47
C GLY A 117 4.99 6.11 3.47
N SER A 118 3.82 5.66 3.94
CA SER A 118 3.42 4.24 3.94
C SER A 118 2.60 3.86 2.70
N PHE A 119 2.19 4.84 1.88
CA PHE A 119 1.28 4.62 0.76
C PHE A 119 1.82 3.61 -0.26
N SER A 120 3.10 3.71 -0.62
CA SER A 120 3.75 2.80 -1.56
C SER A 120 3.58 1.33 -1.14
N HIS A 121 3.86 1.04 0.14
CA HIS A 121 3.77 -0.30 0.70
C HIS A 121 2.34 -0.81 0.80
N LEU A 122 1.42 0.05 1.27
CA LEU A 122 0.00 -0.28 1.34
C LEU A 122 -0.59 -0.60 -0.04
N LEU A 123 -0.21 0.18 -1.04
CA LEU A 123 -0.69 -0.04 -2.39
C LEU A 123 -0.09 -1.30 -3.02
N LYS A 124 1.22 -1.53 -2.84
CA LYS A 124 1.86 -2.78 -3.27
C LYS A 124 1.14 -4.00 -2.69
N ALA A 125 0.70 -3.92 -1.44
CA ALA A 125 -0.09 -4.97 -0.79
C ALA A 125 -1.43 -5.22 -1.51
N LEU A 126 -2.21 -4.17 -1.80
CA LEU A 126 -3.45 -4.31 -2.57
C LEU A 126 -3.19 -4.98 -3.91
N VAL A 127 -2.21 -4.49 -4.66
CA VAL A 127 -2.01 -5.02 -6.00
C VAL A 127 -1.51 -6.47 -5.99
N GLY A 128 -0.72 -6.86 -4.98
CA GLY A 128 -0.36 -8.27 -4.75
C GLY A 128 -1.57 -9.19 -4.51
N LEU A 129 -2.72 -8.64 -4.08
CA LEU A 129 -3.96 -9.36 -3.82
C LEU A 129 -4.99 -9.27 -4.96
N VAL A 130 -4.65 -8.64 -6.09
CA VAL A 130 -5.57 -8.53 -7.26
C VAL A 130 -5.88 -9.89 -7.88
N ASN A 131 -4.92 -10.82 -7.82
CA ASN A 131 -5.08 -12.18 -8.32
C ASN A 131 -5.11 -13.19 -7.17
N ASP A 132 -5.65 -12.80 -6.01
CA ASP A 132 -5.79 -13.72 -4.89
C ASP A 132 -6.59 -14.97 -5.31
N GLU A 133 -6.14 -16.14 -4.84
CA GLU A 133 -6.80 -17.43 -5.05
C GLU A 133 -8.27 -17.43 -4.61
N ASN A 134 -8.61 -16.59 -3.63
CA ASN A 134 -9.96 -16.44 -3.14
C ASN A 134 -10.68 -15.31 -3.87
N SER A 135 -11.79 -15.66 -4.55
CA SER A 135 -12.59 -14.72 -5.34
C SER A 135 -13.16 -13.55 -4.54
N GLN A 136 -13.41 -13.69 -3.23
CA GLN A 136 -13.90 -12.59 -2.40
C GLN A 136 -12.80 -11.55 -2.14
N VAL A 137 -11.57 -12.00 -1.87
CA VAL A 137 -10.40 -11.13 -1.71
C VAL A 137 -10.11 -10.41 -3.02
N GLN A 138 -10.03 -11.15 -4.13
CA GLN A 138 -9.84 -10.61 -5.47
C GLN A 138 -10.92 -9.57 -5.82
N SER A 139 -12.20 -9.90 -5.64
CA SER A 139 -13.31 -8.99 -5.97
C SER A 139 -13.26 -7.72 -5.13
N ARG A 140 -13.00 -7.84 -3.83
CA ARG A 140 -12.91 -6.69 -2.94
C ARG A 140 -11.70 -5.82 -3.26
N CYS A 141 -10.54 -6.42 -3.53
CA CYS A 141 -9.34 -5.68 -3.91
C CYS A 141 -9.56 -4.88 -5.19
N ASN A 142 -10.13 -5.50 -6.23
CA ASN A 142 -10.47 -4.80 -7.47
C ASN A 142 -11.42 -3.63 -7.26
N LYS A 143 -12.46 -3.79 -6.43
CA LYS A 143 -13.39 -2.71 -6.07
C LYS A 143 -12.69 -1.56 -5.33
N VAL A 144 -11.77 -1.86 -4.41
CA VAL A 144 -11.01 -0.84 -3.67
C VAL A 144 -10.10 -0.07 -4.63
N LEU A 145 -9.36 -0.76 -5.49
CA LEU A 145 -8.49 -0.12 -6.48
C LEU A 145 -9.26 0.76 -7.46
N GLN A 146 -10.41 0.28 -7.95
CA GLN A 146 -11.31 1.06 -8.78
C GLN A 146 -11.82 2.30 -8.04
N GLY A 147 -12.28 2.15 -6.79
CA GLY A 147 -12.73 3.27 -5.96
C GLY A 147 -11.65 4.32 -5.71
N ILE A 148 -10.39 3.91 -5.50
CA ILE A 148 -9.25 4.83 -5.34
C ILE A 148 -9.01 5.64 -6.62
N ALA A 149 -9.10 4.99 -7.78
CA ALA A 149 -8.94 5.65 -9.08
C ALA A 149 -10.10 6.64 -9.35
N GLU A 150 -11.34 6.23 -9.10
CA GLU A 150 -12.55 7.04 -9.30
C GLU A 150 -12.62 8.24 -8.36
N GLN A 151 -12.28 8.05 -7.08
CA GLN A 151 -12.25 9.12 -6.08
C GLN A 151 -11.07 10.09 -6.27
N ARG A 152 -10.22 9.85 -7.27
CA ARG A 152 -9.06 10.70 -7.60
C ARG A 152 -8.12 10.93 -6.41
N ILE A 153 -8.07 10.00 -5.44
CA ILE A 153 -7.22 10.11 -4.24
C ILE A 153 -5.77 10.37 -4.66
N VAL A 154 -5.30 9.63 -5.65
CA VAL A 154 -3.96 9.78 -6.24
C VAL A 154 -3.85 11.05 -7.08
N ALA A 155 -4.84 11.32 -7.93
CA ALA A 155 -4.75 12.43 -8.88
C ALA A 155 -4.79 13.82 -8.21
N GLN A 156 -5.41 13.92 -7.02
CA GLN A 156 -5.48 15.14 -6.22
C GLN A 156 -4.31 15.29 -5.24
N ASN A 157 -3.54 14.23 -5.00
CA ASN A 157 -2.42 14.25 -4.08
C ASN A 157 -1.11 14.07 -4.85
N ARG A 158 -0.41 15.20 -5.08
CA ARG A 158 0.86 15.21 -5.82
C ARG A 158 1.90 14.26 -5.23
N ALA A 159 2.03 14.22 -3.91
CA ALA A 159 2.98 13.33 -3.25
C ALA A 159 2.66 11.85 -3.52
N LEU A 160 1.37 11.49 -3.60
CA LEU A 160 0.95 10.13 -3.97
C LEU A 160 1.20 9.82 -5.44
N ALA A 161 0.94 10.77 -6.32
CA ALA A 161 1.25 10.62 -7.74
C ALA A 161 2.77 10.46 -7.97
N ASP A 162 3.60 11.21 -7.25
CA ASP A 162 5.07 11.11 -7.33
C ASP A 162 5.54 9.74 -6.85
N VAL A 163 5.04 9.25 -5.71
CA VAL A 163 5.34 7.90 -5.19
C VAL A 163 4.94 6.80 -6.18
N LEU A 164 3.75 6.92 -6.78
CA LEU A 164 3.26 5.98 -7.77
C LEU A 164 4.09 5.97 -9.06
N SER A 165 4.54 7.16 -9.48
CA SER A 165 5.39 7.33 -10.66
C SER A 165 6.74 6.66 -10.45
N GLU A 166 7.35 6.83 -9.27
CA GLU A 166 8.61 6.21 -8.90
C GLU A 166 8.50 4.68 -8.82
N ASN A 167 7.41 4.17 -8.24
CA ASN A 167 7.13 2.74 -8.19
C ASN A 167 6.95 2.14 -9.60
N LEU A 168 6.22 2.84 -10.47
CA LEU A 168 6.03 2.44 -11.87
C LEU A 168 7.38 2.41 -12.61
N HIS A 169 8.22 3.43 -12.39
CA HIS A 169 9.55 3.52 -12.98
C HIS A 169 10.46 2.34 -12.56
N SER A 170 10.52 2.09 -11.25
CA SER A 170 11.29 1.00 -10.66
C SER A 170 10.82 -0.35 -11.21
N LEU A 171 9.50 -0.57 -11.30
CA LEU A 171 8.94 -1.80 -11.83
C LEU A 171 9.24 -1.97 -13.32
N ALA A 172 9.01 -0.94 -14.15
CA ALA A 172 9.29 -0.97 -15.57
C ALA A 172 10.77 -1.28 -15.86
N THR A 173 11.68 -0.82 -15.00
CA THR A 173 13.11 -1.13 -15.11
C THR A 173 13.44 -2.58 -14.80
N ALA A 174 12.79 -3.16 -13.78
CA ALA A 174 13.01 -4.54 -13.38
C ALA A 174 12.20 -5.55 -14.23
N LEU A 175 11.17 -5.09 -14.94
CA LEU A 175 10.17 -5.93 -15.60
C LEU A 175 10.76 -6.97 -16.56
N PRO A 176 11.67 -6.66 -17.50
CA PRO A 176 12.20 -7.66 -18.43
C PRO A 176 12.91 -8.81 -17.70
N ARG A 177 13.71 -8.48 -16.68
CA ARG A 177 14.39 -9.46 -15.84
C ARG A 177 13.39 -10.33 -15.08
N LEU A 178 12.38 -9.72 -14.46
CA LEU A 178 11.36 -10.43 -13.70
C LEU A 178 10.55 -11.39 -14.59
N MET A 179 10.23 -10.97 -15.82
CA MET A 179 9.50 -11.80 -16.77
C MET A 179 10.30 -13.02 -17.25
N ASN A 180 11.63 -12.95 -17.23
CA ASN A 180 12.50 -14.08 -17.57
C ASN A 180 12.84 -14.97 -16.36
N SER A 181 12.73 -14.47 -15.13
CA SER A 181 13.17 -15.19 -13.93
C SER A 181 12.05 -15.76 -13.06
N GLN A 182 10.81 -15.28 -13.22
CA GLN A 182 9.66 -15.72 -12.42
C GLN A 182 8.91 -16.88 -13.08
N ASP A 183 8.19 -17.65 -12.27
CA ASP A 183 7.16 -18.58 -12.73
C ASP A 183 5.94 -17.82 -13.29
N ASP A 184 5.03 -18.53 -13.97
CA ASP A 184 3.87 -17.88 -14.60
C ASP A 184 2.99 -17.12 -13.60
N VAL A 185 2.87 -17.62 -12.37
CA VAL A 185 2.15 -16.94 -11.29
C VAL A 185 2.84 -15.63 -10.90
N GLY A 186 4.17 -15.64 -10.74
CA GLY A 186 4.96 -14.44 -10.47
C GLY A 186 4.89 -13.44 -11.62
N LYS A 187 4.98 -13.90 -12.87
CA LYS A 187 4.84 -13.07 -14.09
C LYS A 187 3.50 -12.34 -14.12
N VAL A 188 2.39 -13.07 -13.95
CA VAL A 188 1.03 -12.50 -13.91
C VAL A 188 0.88 -11.49 -12.78
N SER A 189 1.45 -11.78 -11.61
CA SER A 189 1.44 -10.87 -10.46
C SER A 189 2.20 -9.57 -10.74
N THR A 190 3.38 -9.67 -11.37
CA THR A 190 4.20 -8.52 -11.77
C THR A 190 3.50 -7.64 -12.83
N LEU A 191 2.87 -8.26 -13.83
CA LEU A 191 2.09 -7.54 -14.84
C LEU A 191 0.84 -6.88 -14.25
N SER A 192 0.19 -7.53 -13.28
CA SER A 192 -0.94 -6.96 -12.56
C SER A 192 -0.53 -5.78 -11.70
N LEU A 193 0.69 -5.81 -11.14
CA LEU A 193 1.31 -4.67 -10.46
C LEU A 193 1.49 -3.47 -11.38
N LEU A 194 2.05 -3.71 -12.57
CA LEU A 194 2.22 -2.67 -13.59
C LEU A 194 0.86 -2.06 -13.99
N LEU A 195 -0.13 -2.91 -14.28
CA LEU A 195 -1.47 -2.47 -14.64
C LEU A 195 -2.15 -1.69 -13.51
N GLY A 196 -1.98 -2.13 -12.26
CA GLY A 196 -2.52 -1.46 -11.07
C GLY A 196 -1.98 -0.04 -10.94
N TYR A 197 -0.68 0.16 -11.07
CA TYR A 197 -0.07 1.50 -11.03
C TYR A 197 -0.59 2.41 -12.15
N LEU A 198 -0.69 1.90 -13.37
CA LEU A 198 -1.24 2.67 -14.51
C LEU A 198 -2.70 3.09 -14.25
N LYS A 199 -3.54 2.16 -13.77
CA LYS A 199 -4.95 2.46 -13.45
C LYS A 199 -5.09 3.51 -12.36
N LEU A 200 -4.26 3.46 -11.33
CA LEU A 200 -4.32 4.39 -10.20
C LEU A 200 -3.80 5.79 -10.53
N LEU A 201 -2.77 5.89 -11.38
CA LEU A 201 -2.30 7.17 -11.89
C LEU A 201 -3.35 7.84 -12.79
N GLY A 202 -4.18 7.05 -13.49
CA GLY A 202 -5.29 7.56 -14.30
C GLY A 202 -4.82 8.64 -15.30
N PRO A 203 -5.46 9.82 -15.37
CA PRO A 203 -5.04 10.90 -16.28
C PRO A 203 -3.61 11.42 -16.02
N LYS A 204 -3.08 11.24 -14.79
CA LYS A 204 -1.72 11.65 -14.46
C LYS A 204 -0.67 10.76 -15.13
N VAL A 205 -1.04 9.56 -15.62
CA VAL A 205 -0.15 8.73 -16.45
C VAL A 205 0.41 9.54 -17.60
N ASN A 206 -0.38 10.41 -18.23
CA ASN A 206 0.13 11.28 -19.29
C ASN A 206 1.28 12.12 -18.79
N ILE A 207 1.16 12.79 -17.64
CA ILE A 207 2.25 13.61 -17.09
C ILE A 207 3.50 12.76 -16.81
N VAL A 208 3.32 11.55 -16.29
CA VAL A 208 4.43 10.63 -16.01
C VAL A 208 5.12 10.16 -17.29
N LEU A 209 4.35 9.87 -18.33
CA LEU A 209 4.81 9.40 -19.65
C LEU A 209 5.24 10.53 -20.60
N HIS A 210 4.98 11.80 -20.28
CA HIS A 210 5.58 12.92 -21.03
C HIS A 210 7.09 13.02 -20.77
N SER A 211 7.60 12.37 -19.73
CA SER A 211 9.03 12.13 -19.59
C SER A 211 9.49 11.11 -20.63
N VAL A 212 10.32 11.56 -21.58
CA VAL A 212 10.92 10.72 -22.64
C VAL A 212 11.60 9.49 -22.04
N SER A 213 12.29 9.64 -20.91
CA SER A 213 12.97 8.53 -20.24
C SER A 213 12.00 7.50 -19.65
N HIS A 214 10.86 7.94 -19.09
CA HIS A 214 9.84 7.03 -18.58
C HIS A 214 9.12 6.30 -19.71
N LEU A 215 8.71 7.02 -20.75
CA LEU A 215 8.02 6.44 -21.90
C LEU A 215 8.89 5.43 -22.63
N GLN A 216 10.14 5.78 -22.97
CA GLN A 216 11.07 4.87 -23.63
C GLN A 216 11.27 3.58 -22.83
N ARG A 217 11.36 3.68 -21.50
CA ARG A 217 11.63 2.53 -20.64
C ARG A 217 10.42 1.62 -20.49
N VAL A 218 9.23 2.20 -20.29
CA VAL A 218 7.96 1.44 -20.27
C VAL A 218 7.75 0.75 -21.61
N SER A 219 7.89 1.48 -22.72
CA SER A 219 7.74 0.91 -24.07
C SER A 219 8.76 -0.19 -24.35
N LYS A 220 10.05 0.03 -24.02
CA LYS A 220 11.09 -0.98 -24.19
C LYS A 220 10.83 -2.22 -23.33
N ALA A 221 10.42 -2.03 -22.08
CA ALA A 221 10.09 -3.14 -21.20
C ALA A 221 8.91 -3.94 -21.75
N LEU A 222 7.84 -3.29 -22.20
CA LEU A 222 6.69 -3.98 -22.81
C LEU A 222 7.08 -4.72 -24.10
N VAL A 223 7.89 -4.11 -24.97
CA VAL A 223 8.39 -4.79 -26.19
C VAL A 223 9.22 -6.02 -25.81
N GLN A 224 10.12 -5.92 -24.84
CA GLN A 224 10.94 -7.06 -24.38
C GLN A 224 10.12 -8.18 -23.72
N VAL A 225 8.97 -7.85 -23.13
CA VAL A 225 8.03 -8.86 -22.59
C VAL A 225 7.17 -9.49 -23.70
N LEU A 226 6.85 -8.72 -24.75
CA LEU A 226 6.09 -9.18 -25.91
C LEU A 226 6.95 -9.93 -26.93
N GLU A 227 8.26 -9.72 -26.94
CA GLU A 227 9.26 -10.61 -27.53
C GLU A 227 9.19 -11.94 -26.78
N LEU A 228 8.17 -12.72 -27.11
CA LEU A 228 7.90 -14.05 -26.58
C LEU A 228 9.17 -14.89 -26.58
N ASP A 229 9.31 -15.67 -25.51
CA ASP A 229 10.38 -16.63 -25.30
C ASP A 229 10.36 -17.69 -26.42
N VAL A 230 11.11 -17.44 -27.49
CA VAL A 230 11.27 -18.38 -28.62
C VAL A 230 12.23 -19.52 -28.24
N THR A 231 12.77 -19.55 -27.02
CA THR A 231 13.82 -20.52 -26.66
C THR A 231 13.28 -21.91 -26.34
N ASP A 232 12.04 -22.03 -25.82
CA ASP A 232 11.38 -23.32 -25.55
C ASP A 232 10.69 -23.96 -26.77
N VAL A 233 10.70 -23.31 -27.94
CA VAL A 233 10.12 -23.86 -29.18
C VAL A 233 10.98 -24.98 -29.79
N ARG A 234 12.12 -25.36 -29.18
CA ARG A 234 13.04 -26.38 -29.72
C ARG A 234 12.76 -27.84 -29.32
N ILE A 235 11.62 -28.18 -28.70
CA ILE A 235 11.42 -29.55 -28.15
C ILE A 235 10.28 -30.36 -28.81
N VAL A 236 9.68 -29.93 -29.93
CA VAL A 236 8.65 -30.75 -30.64
C VAL A 236 8.98 -30.99 -32.11
N GLU A 237 10.21 -31.40 -32.40
CA GLU A 237 10.59 -32.04 -33.69
C GLU A 237 11.49 -33.26 -33.43
N ALA A 238 10.99 -34.23 -32.65
CA ALA A 238 11.57 -35.58 -32.61
C ALA A 238 10.53 -36.58 -32.09
N ARG A 239 9.54 -36.93 -32.91
CA ARG A 239 8.85 -38.22 -32.89
C ARG A 239 8.07 -38.45 -34.16
#